data_AF-X1HXT7-F1
#
_entry.id   AF-X1HXT7-F1
#
_cell.length_a   1.000
_cell.length_b   1.000
_cell.length_c   1.000
_cell.angle_alpha   90.00
_cell.angle_beta   90.00
_cell.angle_gamma   90.00
#
_symmetry.space_group_name_H-M   'P 1'
#
loop_
_entity.id
_entity.type
_entity.pdbx_description
1 polymer ?
#
loop_
_entity_poly.entity_id
_entity_poly.type
_entity_poly.pdbx_seq_one_letter_code
_entity_poly.pdbx_strand_id
1 'polypeptide(L)'
;MLAQIEEYWDKLFSDPIVVDTPHGKITILPQRTNNIIEQLFREVKRWFRKKSGMKSLSKILKGILADTPFIKNLENPEYMKIILDGKSYLEEGFAEIDAKLVRRELLKMTNDSVKIPPQIKKLIKKPGFPDILVEAFTG
;
A
#
# COMPACT_ATOMS: atom_id res chain seq x y z
N MET A 1 13.89 -29.47 -5.46
CA MET A 1 14.35 -28.15 -5.92
C MET A 1 14.97 -28.27 -7.31
N LEU A 2 16.02 -29.08 -7.49
CA LEU A 2 16.63 -29.36 -8.81
C LEU A 2 15.64 -29.92 -9.85
N ALA A 3 14.83 -30.92 -9.47
CA ALA A 3 13.84 -31.52 -10.38
C ALA A 3 12.80 -30.51 -10.93
N GLN A 4 12.41 -29.50 -10.14
CA GLN A 4 11.53 -28.43 -10.62
C GLN A 4 12.26 -27.45 -11.55
N ILE A 5 13.57 -27.24 -11.34
CA ILE A 5 14.35 -26.37 -12.21
C ILE A 5 14.50 -27.03 -13.59
N GLU A 6 14.74 -28.33 -13.64
CA GLU A 6 14.80 -29.10 -14.88
C GLU A 6 13.45 -29.14 -15.61
N GLU A 7 12.34 -29.41 -14.91
CA GLU A 7 10.99 -29.48 -15.50
C GLU A 7 10.55 -28.16 -16.16
N TYR A 8 10.96 -27.02 -15.62
CA TYR A 8 10.56 -25.70 -16.08
C TYR A 8 11.71 -24.90 -16.72
N TRP A 9 12.83 -25.55 -17.06
CA TRP A 9 14.05 -24.91 -17.54
C TRP A 9 13.80 -23.94 -18.68
N ASP A 10 13.06 -24.39 -19.69
CA ASP A 10 12.72 -23.63 -20.90
C ASP A 10 11.74 -22.47 -20.64
N LYS A 11 11.11 -22.42 -19.46
CA LYS A 11 10.15 -21.37 -19.05
C LYS A 11 10.71 -20.44 -17.97
N LEU A 12 11.84 -20.79 -17.37
CA LEU A 12 12.46 -20.05 -16.28
C LEU A 12 13.20 -18.82 -16.78
N PHE A 13 13.78 -18.91 -17.97
CA PHE A 13 14.59 -17.87 -18.57
C PHE A 13 14.01 -17.45 -19.91
N SER A 14 13.98 -16.14 -20.14
CA SER A 14 13.68 -15.58 -21.45
C SER A 14 14.99 -15.39 -22.21
N ASP A 15 14.92 -15.50 -23.53
CA ASP A 15 16.11 -15.35 -24.38
C ASP A 15 16.77 -13.97 -24.15
N PRO A 16 18.11 -13.92 -24.04
CA PRO A 16 18.82 -12.67 -23.87
C PRO A 16 18.61 -11.73 -25.06
N ILE A 17 18.33 -10.46 -24.77
CA ILE A 17 18.14 -9.42 -25.78
C ILE A 17 19.48 -8.71 -26.01
N VAL A 18 20.03 -8.81 -27.21
CA VAL A 18 21.26 -8.09 -27.59
C VAL A 18 20.86 -6.69 -28.09
N VAL A 19 21.44 -5.66 -27.47
CA VAL A 19 21.16 -4.26 -27.79
C VAL A 19 22.46 -3.57 -28.17
N ASP A 20 22.47 -2.87 -29.31
CA ASP A 20 23.59 -2.02 -29.72
C ASP A 20 23.53 -0.70 -28.95
N THR A 21 24.56 -0.42 -28.16
CA THR A 21 24.72 0.86 -27.46
C THR A 21 25.95 1.61 -27.98
N PRO A 22 26.06 2.93 -27.77
CA PRO A 22 27.24 3.70 -28.16
C PRO A 22 28.58 3.19 -27.57
N HIS A 23 28.51 2.38 -26.51
CA HIS A 23 29.66 1.77 -25.85
C HIS A 23 29.89 0.30 -26.24
N GLY A 24 29.13 -0.22 -27.22
CA GLY A 24 29.23 -1.59 -27.72
C GLY A 24 27.93 -2.40 -27.55
N LYS A 25 27.99 -3.68 -27.94
CA LYS A 25 26.87 -4.62 -27.77
C LYS A 25 26.71 -5.01 -26.31
N ILE A 26 25.52 -4.82 -25.77
CA ILE A 26 25.17 -5.25 -24.42
C ILE A 26 24.08 -6.32 -24.51
N THR A 27 24.26 -7.40 -23.75
CA THR A 27 23.26 -8.46 -23.62
C THR A 27 22.43 -8.24 -22.37
N ILE A 28 21.13 -8.01 -22.53
CA ILE A 28 20.18 -7.80 -21.44
C ILE A 28 19.40 -9.10 -21.24
N LEU A 29 19.47 -9.66 -20.03
CA LEU A 29 18.57 -10.74 -19.61
C LEU A 29 17.29 -10.11 -19.04
N PRO A 30 16.15 -10.19 -19.74
CA PRO A 30 14.92 -9.62 -19.21
C PRO A 30 14.53 -10.38 -17.94
N GLN A 31 14.45 -9.64 -16.83
CA GLN A 31 13.86 -10.15 -15.59
C GLN A 31 12.38 -10.43 -15.84
N ARG A 32 11.82 -11.46 -15.18
CA ARG A 32 10.36 -11.63 -15.11
C ARG A 32 9.75 -10.31 -14.62
N THR A 33 8.85 -9.73 -15.42
CA THR A 33 8.24 -8.40 -15.18
C THR A 33 7.67 -8.24 -13.77
N ASN A 34 7.20 -9.34 -13.16
CA ASN A 34 6.58 -9.31 -11.84
C ASN A 34 7.51 -9.69 -10.67
N ASN A 35 8.78 -10.06 -10.91
CA ASN A 35 9.66 -10.58 -9.86
C ASN A 35 9.83 -9.59 -8.70
N ILE A 36 10.13 -8.33 -9.01
CA ILE A 36 10.33 -7.26 -8.02
C ILE A 36 9.06 -7.05 -7.17
N ILE A 37 7.91 -6.94 -7.83
CA ILE A 37 6.62 -6.70 -7.18
C ILE A 37 6.22 -7.89 -6.30
N GLU A 38 6.44 -9.11 -6.78
CA GLU A 38 6.15 -10.33 -6.02
C GLU A 38 7.04 -10.47 -4.79
N GLN A 39 8.32 -10.14 -4.90
CA GLN A 39 9.25 -10.11 -3.76
C GLN A 39 8.82 -9.06 -2.74
N LEU A 40 8.50 -7.84 -3.19
CA LEU A 40 7.97 -6.77 -2.34
C LEU A 40 6.73 -7.23 -1.57
N PHE A 41 5.70 -7.74 -2.26
CA PHE A 41 4.49 -8.20 -1.59
C PHE A 41 4.74 -9.41 -0.69
N ARG A 42 5.72 -10.26 -1.01
CA ARG A 42 6.11 -11.39 -0.16
C ARG A 42 6.71 -10.90 1.16
N GLU A 43 7.60 -9.92 1.11
CA GLU A 43 8.19 -9.30 2.30
C GLU A 43 7.15 -8.58 3.15
N VAL A 44 6.34 -7.72 2.53
CA VAL A 44 5.24 -7.01 3.21
C VAL A 44 4.32 -8.00 3.91
N LYS A 45 3.89 -9.08 3.23
CA LYS A 45 3.06 -10.12 3.85
C LYS A 45 3.78 -10.81 5.00
N ARG A 46 5.08 -11.10 4.91
CA ARG A 46 5.82 -11.75 6.01
C ARG A 46 5.90 -10.84 7.23
N TRP A 47 6.22 -9.56 7.04
CA TRP A 47 6.30 -8.58 8.11
C TRP A 47 4.96 -8.41 8.82
N PHE A 48 3.88 -8.20 8.07
CA PHE A 48 2.54 -8.09 8.65
C PHE A 48 2.13 -9.33 9.44
N ARG A 49 2.46 -10.55 8.97
CA ARG A 49 2.17 -11.78 9.74
C ARG A 49 2.93 -11.83 11.06
N LYS A 50 4.21 -11.44 11.07
CA LYS A 50 5.00 -11.39 12.30
C LYS A 50 4.41 -10.39 13.30
N LYS A 51 3.93 -9.24 12.82
CA LYS A 51 3.35 -8.19 13.67
C LYS A 51 1.95 -8.52 14.19
N SER A 52 1.06 -9.07 13.35
CA SER A 52 -0.36 -9.24 13.70
C SER A 52 -0.80 -10.68 14.00
N GLY A 53 0.00 -11.69 13.65
CA GLY A 53 -0.37 -13.10 13.75
C GLY A 53 -1.45 -13.57 12.77
N MET A 54 -2.00 -12.67 11.93
CA MET A 54 -3.11 -13.01 11.03
C MET A 54 -2.64 -13.81 9.81
N LYS A 55 -3.27 -14.97 9.57
CA LYS A 55 -2.97 -15.82 8.39
C LYS A 55 -3.40 -15.16 7.07
N SER A 56 -4.56 -14.49 7.09
CA SER A 56 -5.23 -13.88 5.93
C SER A 56 -4.94 -12.37 5.83
N LEU A 57 -3.91 -11.99 5.06
CA LEU A 57 -3.56 -10.58 4.85
C LEU A 57 -4.11 -9.96 3.56
N SER A 58 -4.69 -10.78 2.67
CA SER A 58 -5.14 -10.30 1.35
C SER A 58 -6.21 -9.20 1.47
N LYS A 59 -7.18 -9.38 2.37
CA LYS A 59 -8.25 -8.38 2.60
C LYS A 59 -7.70 -7.07 3.19
N ILE A 60 -6.69 -7.15 4.06
CA ILE A 60 -6.04 -5.99 4.66
C ILE A 60 -5.24 -5.23 3.61
N LEU A 61 -4.42 -5.93 2.83
CA LEU A 61 -3.61 -5.31 1.78
C LEU A 61 -4.47 -4.64 0.70
N LYS A 62 -5.65 -5.19 0.39
CA LYS A 62 -6.63 -4.56 -0.51
C LYS A 62 -7.34 -3.34 0.09
N GLY A 63 -7.40 -3.24 1.42
CA GLY A 63 -8.06 -2.14 2.13
C GLY A 63 -7.09 -1.05 2.62
N ILE A 64 -5.79 -1.30 2.52
CA ILE A 64 -4.74 -0.33 2.83
C ILE A 64 -4.76 0.79 1.76
N LEU A 65 -4.50 2.03 2.19
CA LEU A 65 -4.40 3.17 1.28
C LEU A 65 -3.31 2.88 0.23
N ALA A 66 -3.60 3.18 -1.04
CA ALA A 66 -2.71 2.90 -2.17
C ALA A 66 -1.28 3.42 -1.96
N ASP A 67 -1.13 4.49 -1.17
CA ASP A 67 0.16 5.14 -0.90
C ASP A 67 0.96 4.51 0.24
N THR A 68 0.34 3.67 1.06
CA THR A 68 1.01 3.05 2.23
C THR A 68 2.24 2.22 1.87
N PRO A 69 2.28 1.47 0.74
CA PRO A 69 3.49 0.78 0.31
C PRO A 69 4.69 1.72 0.07
N PHE A 70 4.47 3.01 -0.25
CA PHE A 70 5.56 3.97 -0.45
C PHE A 70 6.33 4.28 0.82
N ILE A 71 5.82 3.94 2.00
CA ILE A 71 6.58 4.02 3.26
C ILE A 71 7.87 3.18 3.16
N LYS A 72 7.89 2.11 2.35
CA LYS A 72 9.10 1.32 2.12
C LYS A 72 10.22 2.13 1.46
N ASN A 73 9.89 3.19 0.72
CA ASN A 73 10.88 4.08 0.12
C ASN A 73 11.69 4.84 1.18
N LEU A 74 11.21 4.97 2.43
CA LEU A 74 11.98 5.55 3.52
C LEU A 74 13.24 4.74 3.87
N GLU A 75 13.33 3.48 3.46
CA GLU A 75 14.56 2.68 3.60
C GLU A 75 15.64 3.06 2.56
N ASN A 76 15.28 3.80 1.51
CA ASN A 76 16.23 4.30 0.52
C ASN A 76 16.88 5.60 1.04
N PRO A 77 18.21 5.63 1.24
CA PRO A 77 18.91 6.82 1.76
C PRO A 77 18.78 8.06 0.88
N GLU A 78 18.77 7.91 -0.45
CA GLU A 78 18.59 9.03 -1.37
C GLU A 78 17.18 9.60 -1.30
N TYR A 79 16.17 8.73 -1.20
CA TYR A 79 14.79 9.15 -0.99
C TYR A 79 14.62 9.89 0.34
N MET A 80 15.25 9.39 1.41
CA MET A 80 15.25 10.04 2.71
C MET A 80 15.92 11.42 2.65
N LYS A 81 17.05 11.54 1.95
CA LYS A 81 17.74 12.82 1.75
C LYS A 81 16.86 13.85 1.04
N ILE A 82 16.11 13.42 0.01
CA ILE A 82 15.15 14.27 -0.70
C ILE A 82 14.01 14.71 0.24
N ILE A 83 13.46 13.80 1.04
CA ILE A 83 12.38 14.12 1.98
C ILE A 83 12.83 15.05 3.09
N LEU A 84 14.04 14.86 3.61
CA LEU A 84 14.56 15.65 4.72
C LEU A 84 14.87 17.10 4.31
N ASP A 85 15.21 17.35 3.04
CA ASP A 85 15.44 18.70 2.51
C ASP A 85 16.36 19.56 3.40
N GLY A 86 17.47 18.95 3.85
CA GLY A 86 18.44 19.60 4.74
C GLY A 86 18.18 19.43 6.24
N LYS A 87 17.08 18.79 6.65
CA LYS A 87 16.80 18.41 8.04
C LYS A 87 17.60 17.19 8.47
N SER A 88 17.81 17.06 9.78
CA SER A 88 18.57 15.94 10.35
C SER A 88 17.73 14.68 10.45
N TYR A 89 16.44 14.83 10.79
CA TYR A 89 15.53 13.72 11.04
C TYR A 89 14.08 14.04 10.63
N LEU A 90 13.27 12.99 10.46
CA LEU A 90 11.86 13.14 10.06
C LEU A 90 11.05 13.90 11.11
N GLU A 91 11.40 13.74 12.39
CA GLU A 91 10.78 14.38 13.54
C GLU A 91 10.83 15.91 13.43
N GLU A 92 11.92 16.47 12.92
CA GLU A 92 12.06 17.90 12.67
C GLU A 92 11.05 18.35 11.59
N GLY A 93 10.93 17.57 10.52
CA GLY A 93 9.92 17.81 9.48
C GLY A 93 8.49 17.73 10.02
N PHE A 94 8.20 16.74 10.87
CA PHE A 94 6.88 16.60 11.49
C PHE A 94 6.56 17.71 12.50
N ALA A 95 7.56 18.26 13.19
CA ALA A 95 7.36 19.35 14.15
C ALA A 95 6.93 20.67 13.48
N GLU A 96 7.34 20.90 12.24
CA GLU A 96 6.95 22.09 11.47
C GLU A 96 5.52 22.02 10.91
N ILE A 97 4.95 20.82 10.82
CA ILE A 97 3.62 20.61 10.22
C ILE A 97 2.54 21.11 11.19
N ASP A 98 1.69 22.03 10.72
CA ASP A 98 0.54 22.49 11.50
C ASP A 98 -0.48 21.35 11.72
N ALA A 99 -0.60 20.91 12.97
CA ALA A 99 -1.55 19.88 13.39
C ALA A 99 -3.01 20.23 13.04
N LYS A 100 -3.39 21.53 13.02
CA LYS A 100 -4.76 21.95 12.65
C LYS A 100 -5.01 21.74 11.16
N LEU A 101 -4.02 22.00 10.32
CA LEU A 101 -4.08 21.75 8.88
C LEU A 101 -4.21 20.25 8.60
N VAL A 102 -3.39 19.41 9.25
CA VAL A 102 -3.48 17.94 9.11
C VAL A 102 -4.86 17.42 9.49
N ARG A 103 -5.40 17.85 10.63
CA ARG A 103 -6.75 17.43 11.07
C ARG A 103 -7.82 17.84 10.06
N ARG A 104 -7.71 19.04 9.48
CA ARG A 104 -8.66 19.53 8.46
C ARG A 104 -8.61 18.68 7.19
N GLU A 105 -7.42 18.36 6.70
CA GLU A 105 -7.27 17.53 5.51
C GLU A 105 -7.75 16.08 5.75
N LEU A 106 -7.46 15.52 6.93
CA LEU A 106 -7.99 14.21 7.32
C LEU A 106 -9.53 14.20 7.33
N LEU A 107 -10.17 15.24 7.87
CA LEU A 107 -11.64 15.36 7.87
C LEU A 107 -12.22 15.41 6.46
N LYS A 108 -11.58 16.14 5.53
CA LYS A 108 -11.99 16.17 4.11
C LYS A 108 -11.91 14.77 3.48
N MET A 109 -10.80 14.06 3.68
CA MET A 109 -10.61 12.70 3.15
C MET A 109 -11.62 11.68 3.71
N THR A 110 -12.01 11.82 4.97
CA THR A 110 -13.04 10.95 5.55
C THR A 110 -14.43 11.22 4.97
N ASN A 111 -14.77 12.47 4.66
CA ASN A 111 -16.08 12.81 4.10
C ASN A 111 -16.31 12.19 2.70
N ASP A 112 -15.25 12.01 1.92
CA ASP A 112 -15.33 11.41 0.58
C ASP A 112 -15.40 9.86 0.61
N SER A 113 -15.05 9.23 1.73
CA SER A 113 -14.87 7.76 1.83
C SER A 113 -15.84 7.03 2.75
N VAL A 114 -16.68 7.74 3.53
CA VAL A 114 -17.68 7.12 4.40
C VAL A 114 -18.83 6.56 3.56
N LYS A 115 -18.64 5.35 3.02
CA LYS A 115 -19.74 4.53 2.51
C LYS A 115 -20.61 4.12 3.69
N ILE A 116 -21.74 4.79 3.86
CA ILE A 116 -22.78 4.38 4.83
C ILE A 116 -23.10 2.91 4.56
N PRO A 117 -22.95 2.02 5.56
CA PRO A 117 -23.27 0.60 5.41
C PRO A 117 -24.68 0.40 4.85
N PRO A 118 -24.89 -0.57 3.95
CA PRO A 118 -26.18 -0.77 3.30
C PRO A 118 -27.32 -1.06 4.29
N GLN A 119 -27.01 -1.68 5.44
CA GLN A 119 -27.99 -1.88 6.52
C GLN A 119 -28.43 -0.55 7.14
N ILE A 120 -27.50 0.36 7.39
CA ILE A 120 -27.79 1.71 7.90
C ILE A 120 -28.57 2.51 6.85
N LYS A 121 -28.21 2.43 5.56
CA LYS A 121 -29.00 3.07 4.48
C LYS A 121 -30.45 2.56 4.43
N LYS A 122 -30.68 1.26 4.68
CA LYS A 122 -32.03 0.68 4.74
C LYS A 122 -32.82 1.21 5.94
N LEU A 123 -32.17 1.38 7.08
CA LEU A 123 -32.78 1.95 8.29
C LEU A 123 -33.17 3.41 8.08
N ILE A 124 -32.27 4.24 7.55
CA ILE A 124 -32.53 5.65 7.25
C ILE A 124 -33.71 5.83 6.28
N LYS A 125 -33.91 4.88 5.34
CA LYS A 125 -35.02 4.90 4.37
C LYS A 125 -36.37 4.45 4.93
N LYS A 126 -36.44 3.95 6.18
CA LYS A 126 -37.72 3.57 6.76
C LYS A 126 -38.53 4.84 7.11
N PRO A 127 -39.82 4.89 6.75
CA PRO A 127 -40.70 5.98 7.21
C PRO A 127 -40.80 5.96 8.74
N GLY A 128 -40.78 7.14 9.37
CA GLY A 128 -40.82 7.28 10.84
C GLY A 128 -39.52 6.91 11.56
N PHE A 129 -38.43 6.62 10.85
CA PHE A 129 -37.14 6.33 11.47
C PHE A 129 -36.63 7.45 12.40
N PRO A 130 -36.78 8.75 12.09
CA PRO A 130 -36.36 9.81 13.00
C PRO A 130 -37.06 9.72 14.37
N ASP A 131 -38.35 9.42 14.38
CA ASP A 131 -39.16 9.37 15.59
C ASP A 131 -38.78 8.15 16.45
N ILE A 132 -38.60 6.98 15.82
CA ILE A 132 -38.11 5.75 16.47
C ILE A 132 -36.73 5.97 17.09
N LEU A 133 -35.88 6.76 16.43
CA LEU A 133 -34.54 7.02 16.91
C LEU A 133 -34.55 7.97 18.12
N VAL A 134 -35.41 9.00 18.09
CA VAL A 134 -35.60 9.90 19.24
C VAL A 134 -36.13 9.12 20.45
N GLU A 135 -37.16 8.29 20.27
CA GLU A 135 -37.72 7.45 21.34
C GLU A 135 -36.68 6.53 21.99
N ALA A 136 -35.75 5.99 21.21
CA ALA A 136 -34.71 5.09 21.72
C ALA A 136 -33.67 5.79 22.63
N PHE A 137 -33.54 7.12 22.55
CA PHE A 137 -32.57 7.90 23.34
C PHE A 137 -33.22 8.81 24.39
N THR A 138 -34.55 8.96 24.36
CA THR A 138 -35.32 9.72 25.37
C THR A 138 -35.97 8.85 26.44
N GLY A 139 -35.61 7.56 26.50
CA GLY A 139 -36.02 6.63 27.56
C GLY A 139 -35.16 6.74 28.81
#